data_AF-A0A1W1CKM3-F1
#
_entry.id   AF-A0A1W1CKM3-F1
#
_cell.length_a   1.000
_cell.length_b   1.000
_cell.length_c   1.000
_cell.angle_alpha   90.00
_cell.angle_beta   90.00
_cell.angle_gamma   90.00
#
_symmetry.space_group_name_H-M   'P 1'
#
loop_
_entity.id
_entity.type
_entity.pdbx_description
1 polymer ?
#
loop_
_entity_poly.entity_id
_entity_poly.type
_entity_poly.pdbx_seq_one_letter_code
_entity_poly.pdbx_strand_id
1 'polypeptide(L)' 'MFLKLLILAVVLFLIYRFFGGKLPTFGRSVHQKKLDDDTLIECEKCSTYVTVKESLLSNGHYYCSLECQK' A
#
# COMPACT_ATOMS: atom_id res chain seq x y z
N MET A 1 -40.24 17.73 15.49
CA MET A 1 -39.89 16.97 14.26
C MET A 1 -38.39 16.67 14.18
N PHE A 2 -37.51 17.55 14.67
CA PHE A 2 -36.05 17.34 14.77
C PHE A 2 -35.62 16.23 15.75
N LEU A 3 -36.35 16.05 16.86
CA LEU A 3 -36.02 15.04 17.87
C LEU A 3 -36.04 13.60 17.30
N LYS A 4 -36.97 13.33 16.37
CA LYS A 4 -37.04 12.03 15.68
C LYS A 4 -35.81 11.77 14.79
N LEU A 5 -35.29 12.83 14.15
CA LEU A 5 -34.09 12.75 13.29
C LEU A 5 -32.82 12.50 14.12
N LEU A 6 -32.71 13.13 15.29
CA LEU A 6 -31.58 12.93 16.21
C LEU A 6 -31.51 11.49 16.71
N ILE A 7 -32.64 10.92 17.11
CA ILE A 7 -32.72 9.53 17.59
C ILE A 7 -32.35 8.56 16.46
N LEU A 8 -32.82 8.80 15.24
CA LEU A 8 -32.51 7.96 14.08
C LEU A 8 -31.01 8.00 13.74
N ALA A 9 -30.37 9.16 13.79
CA ALA A 9 -28.93 9.31 13.57
C ALA A 9 -28.09 8.54 14.63
N VAL A 10 -28.49 8.59 15.89
CA VAL A 10 -27.81 7.88 16.99
C VAL A 10 -27.92 6.36 16.81
N VAL A 11 -29.11 5.85 16.46
CA VAL A 11 -29.31 4.41 16.23
C VAL A 11 -28.46 3.89 15.06
N LEU A 12 -28.41 4.63 13.94
CA LEU A 12 -27.55 4.26 12.81
C LEU A 12 -26.06 4.26 13.18
N PHE A 13 -25.63 5.24 13.98
CA PHE A 13 -24.24 5.32 14.45
C PHE A 13 -23.88 4.14 15.38
N LEU A 14 -24.80 3.74 16.25
CA LEU A 14 -24.59 2.59 17.14
C LEU A 14 -24.53 1.27 16.36
N ILE A 15 -25.41 1.06 15.37
CA ILE A 15 -25.34 -0.13 14.50
C ILE A 15 -24.01 -0.14 13.73
N TYR A 16 -23.61 0.99 13.16
CA TYR A 16 -22.33 1.13 12.47
C TYR A 16 -21.12 0.79 13.36
N ARG A 17 -21.12 1.28 14.61
CA ARG A 17 -20.07 0.98 15.60
C ARG A 17 -20.09 -0.51 15.97
N PHE A 18 -21.27 -1.07 16.21
CA PHE A 18 -21.44 -2.44 16.70
C PHE A 18 -21.12 -3.49 15.64
N PHE A 19 -21.45 -3.24 14.36
CA PHE A 19 -21.10 -4.12 13.24
C PHE A 19 -19.62 -4.08 12.83
N GLY A 20 -18.75 -3.54 13.71
CA GLY A 20 -17.33 -3.46 13.45
C GLY A 20 -17.07 -2.54 12.27
N GLY A 21 -17.51 -1.28 12.40
CA GLY A 21 -17.29 -0.18 11.46
C GLY A 21 -15.83 -0.03 11.09
N LYS A 22 -15.36 -0.93 10.23
CA LYS A 22 -14.24 -0.73 9.33
C LYS A 22 -14.76 0.35 8.42
N LEU A 23 -14.51 1.61 8.77
CA LEU A 23 -14.40 2.62 7.73
C LEU A 23 -13.48 1.96 6.69
N PRO A 24 -13.89 1.85 5.41
CA PRO A 24 -12.88 1.70 4.39
C PRO A 24 -12.00 2.92 4.57
N THR A 25 -10.88 2.75 5.27
CA THR A 25 -9.83 3.75 5.34
C THR A 25 -9.58 4.06 3.88
N PHE A 26 -10.04 5.24 3.45
CA PHE A 26 -9.73 5.75 2.13
C PHE A 26 -8.20 5.82 2.12
N GLY A 27 -7.62 4.85 1.43
CA GLY A 27 -6.30 4.32 1.68
C GLY A 27 -5.24 5.40 1.60
N ARG A 28 -4.83 5.91 2.76
CA ARG A 28 -3.40 6.14 3.03
C ARG A 28 -2.85 5.04 3.92
N SER A 29 -3.30 3.81 3.74
CA SER A 29 -2.26 2.82 3.58
C SER A 29 -1.56 3.22 2.30
N VAL A 30 -0.39 3.84 2.42
CA VAL A 30 0.67 3.56 1.47
C VAL A 30 0.91 2.05 1.63
N HIS A 31 -0.02 1.25 1.12
CA HIS A 31 0.32 0.01 0.48
C HIS A 31 1.16 0.53 -0.67
N GLN A 32 2.43 0.84 -0.35
CA GLN A 32 3.50 0.43 -1.23
C GLN A 32 3.00 -0.94 -1.64
N LYS A 33 2.55 -1.06 -2.90
CA LYS A 33 2.68 -2.33 -3.58
C LYS A 33 4.12 -2.67 -3.26
N LYS A 34 4.34 -3.46 -2.21
CA LYS A 34 5.56 -4.20 -2.06
C LYS A 34 5.53 -4.95 -3.36
N LEU A 35 6.34 -4.50 -4.32
CA LEU A 35 6.56 -5.31 -5.49
C LEU A 35 6.88 -6.67 -4.90
N ASP A 36 6.11 -7.65 -5.36
CA ASP A 36 6.30 -9.01 -4.90
C ASP A 36 7.79 -9.32 -5.04
N ASP A 37 8.39 -9.99 -4.05
CA ASP A 37 9.84 -10.23 -4.03
C ASP A 37 10.32 -10.89 -5.35
N ASP A 38 9.43 -11.63 -6.01
CA ASP A 38 9.63 -12.31 -7.29
C ASP A 38 9.34 -11.43 -8.52
N THR A 39 9.02 -10.15 -8.35
CA THR A 39 8.80 -9.21 -9.47
C THR A 39 10.12 -8.98 -10.18
N LEU A 40 10.17 -9.25 -11.49
CA LEU A 40 11.32 -8.92 -12.31
C LEU A 40 11.33 -7.43 -12.63
N ILE A 41 12.49 -6.82 -12.40
CA ILE A 41 12.77 -5.42 -12.65
C ILE A 41 14.06 -5.31 -13.47
N GLU A 42 14.16 -4.27 -14.28
CA GLU A 42 15.30 -4.04 -15.15
C GLU A 42 16.39 -3.27 -14.42
N CYS A 43 17.64 -3.74 -14.51
CA CYS A 43 18.79 -3.00 -14.01
C CYS A 43 19.09 -1.80 -14.90
N GLU A 44 19.23 -0.61 -14.31
CA GLU A 44 19.47 0.64 -15.04
C GLU A 44 20.79 0.65 -15.85
N LYS A 45 21.82 -0.07 -15.40
CA LYS A 45 23.16 -0.03 -16.03
C LYS A 45 23.35 -1.03 -17.18
N CYS A 46 22.79 -2.23 -17.04
CA CYS A 46 23.06 -3.36 -17.95
C CYS A 46 21.80 -3.97 -18.56
N SER A 47 20.61 -3.43 -18.27
CA SER A 47 19.31 -3.92 -18.76
C SER A 47 19.05 -5.40 -18.48
N THR A 48 19.71 -5.98 -17.47
CA THR A 48 19.44 -7.35 -17.02
C THR A 48 18.22 -7.34 -16.11
N TYR A 49 17.33 -8.31 -16.28
CA TYR A 49 16.16 -8.49 -15.43
C TYR A 49 16.53 -9.30 -14.18
N VAL A 50 16.32 -8.71 -13.02
CA VAL A 50 16.55 -9.33 -11.70
C VAL A 50 15.29 -9.23 -10.86
N THR A 51 15.13 -10.13 -9.91
CA THR A 51 14.01 -10.04 -8.96
C THR A 51 14.24 -8.91 -7.97
N VAL A 52 13.16 -8.32 -7.44
CA VAL A 52 13.25 -7.28 -6.41
C VAL A 52 14.06 -7.76 -5.20
N LYS A 53 13.90 -9.03 -4.83
CA LYS A 53 14.63 -9.67 -3.73
C LYS A 53 16.15 -9.73 -3.93
N GLU A 54 16.60 -9.92 -5.17
CA GLU A 54 18.02 -10.04 -5.52
C GLU A 54 18.63 -8.70 -5.95
N SER A 55 17.79 -7.72 -6.22
CA SER A 55 18.22 -6.39 -6.65
C SER A 55 18.70 -5.51 -5.50
N LEU A 56 19.63 -4.62 -5.81
CA LEU A 56 20.12 -3.57 -4.92
C LEU A 56 19.40 -2.27 -5.23
N LEU A 57 18.65 -1.73 -4.28
CA LEU A 57 18.02 -0.42 -4.39
C LEU A 57 19.01 0.68 -3.95
N SER A 58 19.39 1.56 -4.87
CA SER A 58 20.28 2.68 -4.59
C SER A 58 19.74 3.94 -5.27
N ASN A 59 19.57 5.03 -4.51
CA ASN A 59 18.99 6.29 -4.99
C ASN A 59 17.62 6.17 -5.72
N GLY A 60 16.84 5.13 -5.41
CA GLY A 60 15.55 4.88 -6.08
C GLY A 60 15.65 4.08 -7.39
N HIS A 61 16.85 3.66 -7.76
CA HIS A 61 17.12 2.81 -8.92
C HIS A 61 17.53 1.41 -8.48
N TYR A 62 17.23 0.43 -9.32
CA TYR A 62 17.52 -0.97 -9.04
C TYR A 62 18.69 -1.48 -9.86
N TYR A 63 19.58 -2.23 -9.19
CA TYR A 63 20.81 -2.75 -9.76
C TYR A 63 20.92 -4.25 -9.56
N CYS A 64 21.48 -4.96 -10.54
CA CYS A 64 21.68 -6.42 -10.46
C CYS A 64 22.87 -6.82 -9.57
N SER A 65 23.84 -5.93 -9.36
CA SER A 65 25.07 -6.22 -8.59
C SER A 65 25.74 -4.96 -8.07
N LEU A 66 26.66 -5.11 -7.10
CA LEU A 66 27.47 -4.01 -6.54
C LEU A 66 28.30 -3.30 -7.62
N GLU A 67 28.72 -4.03 -8.66
CA GLU A 67 29.44 -3.46 -9.80
C GLU A 67 28.55 -2.53 -10.63
N CYS A 68 27.24 -2.77 -10.64
CA CYS A 68 26.27 -1.93 -11.33
C CYS A 68 25.79 -0.76 -10.49
N GLN A 69 25.80 -0.89 -9.16
CA GLN A 69 25.52 0.22 -8.25
C GLN A 69 26.65 1.27 -8.23
N LYS A 70 27.88 0.87 -8.55
CA LYS A 70 29.09 1.69 -8.51
C LYS A 70 29.22 2.57 -9.76
#